data_AF-A0A2E2UV68-F1
#
_entry.id   AF-A0A2E2UV68-F1
#
_cell.length_a   1.000
_cell.length_b   1.000
_cell.length_c   1.000
_cell.angle_alpha   90.00
_cell.angle_beta   90.00
_cell.angle_gamma   90.00
#
_symmetry.space_group_name_H-M   'P 1'
#
loop_
_entity.id
_entity.type
_entity.pdbx_description
1 polymer ?
#
loop_
_entity_poly.entity_id
_entity_poly.type
_entity_poly.pdbx_seq_one_letter_code
_entity_poly.pdbx_strand_id
1 'polypeptide(L)'
;MNNIFNLSNLKSKDFFKDLFDIKSFVILFTLFSFISIWSSEVVYNRTKQIKVLNKELEQLKAEYIFTRSMLMNQSKRSYLLYKAHSFNLVESDNPPRIIYN
;
A
#
# COMPACT_ATOMS: atom_id res chain seq x y z
N MET A 1 3.14 -68.98 15.44
CA MET A 1 2.14 -68.50 14.47
C MET A 1 0.78 -68.61 15.17
N ASN A 2 0.29 -67.54 15.78
CA ASN A 2 -1.11 -67.40 16.24
C ASN A 2 -1.39 -65.97 16.71
N ASN A 3 -2.55 -65.47 16.28
CA ASN A 3 -3.31 -64.32 16.77
C ASN A 3 -2.72 -62.90 16.57
N ILE A 4 -2.83 -62.37 15.34
CA ILE A 4 -2.66 -60.93 15.08
C ILE A 4 -3.97 -60.21 14.72
N PHE A 5 -5.07 -60.90 14.43
CA PHE A 5 -6.31 -60.20 14.05
C PHE A 5 -7.54 -60.82 14.70
N ASN A 6 -7.77 -60.48 15.97
CA ASN A 6 -9.11 -60.53 16.54
C ASN A 6 -9.72 -59.11 16.46
N LEU A 7 -9.93 -58.66 15.21
CA LEU A 7 -10.57 -57.40 14.85
C LEU A 7 -12.09 -57.61 14.69
N SER A 8 -12.72 -58.28 15.65
CA SER A 8 -14.13 -58.70 15.57
C SER A 8 -15.01 -58.11 16.66
N ASN A 9 -14.52 -57.13 17.42
CA ASN A 9 -15.33 -56.45 18.45
C ASN A 9 -15.16 -54.93 18.48
N LEU A 10 -14.83 -54.31 17.33
CA LEU A 10 -14.94 -52.86 17.18
C LEU A 10 -16.43 -52.50 17.08
N LYS A 11 -16.99 -52.21 18.24
CA LYS A 11 -18.27 -51.58 18.48
C LYS A 11 -18.40 -50.33 17.60
N SER A 12 -19.00 -50.51 16.42
CA SER A 12 -19.14 -49.49 15.37
C SER A 12 -19.69 -48.17 15.92
N LYS A 13 -20.56 -48.24 16.93
CA LYS A 13 -21.19 -47.09 17.58
C LYS A 13 -20.21 -46.14 18.30
N ASP A 14 -19.14 -46.67 18.90
CA ASP A 14 -18.14 -45.85 19.59
C ASP A 14 -17.16 -45.22 18.59
N PHE A 15 -16.77 -45.96 17.53
CA PHE A 15 -15.97 -45.42 16.43
C PHE A 15 -16.70 -44.34 15.64
N PHE A 16 -17.98 -44.52 15.32
CA PHE A 16 -18.76 -43.51 14.61
C PHE A 16 -18.96 -42.23 15.42
N LYS A 17 -19.07 -42.33 16.75
CA LYS A 17 -19.17 -41.17 17.65
C LYS A 17 -17.86 -40.39 17.70
N ASP A 18 -16.73 -41.10 17.83
CA ASP A 18 -15.38 -40.51 17.84
C ASP A 18 -15.04 -39.90 16.46
N LEU A 19 -15.43 -40.57 15.37
CA LEU A 19 -15.36 -40.01 14.02
C LEU A 19 -16.30 -38.81 13.81
N PHE A 20 -17.47 -38.74 14.46
CA PHE A 20 -18.37 -37.59 14.34
C PHE A 20 -17.83 -36.36 15.07
N ASP A 21 -17.19 -36.55 16.24
CA ASP A 21 -16.49 -35.48 16.95
C ASP A 21 -15.30 -34.95 16.13
N ILE A 22 -14.51 -35.84 15.51
CA ILE A 22 -13.42 -35.46 14.60
C ILE A 22 -13.98 -34.80 13.32
N LYS A 23 -15.06 -35.31 12.73
CA LYS A 23 -15.68 -34.73 11.53
C LYS A 23 -16.23 -33.33 11.79
N SER A 24 -16.89 -33.11 12.92
CA SER A 24 -17.39 -31.79 13.32
C SER A 24 -16.23 -30.79 13.47
N PHE A 25 -15.14 -31.21 14.10
CA PHE A 25 -13.92 -30.41 14.20
C PHE A 25 -13.29 -30.09 12.84
N VAL A 26 -13.20 -31.08 11.95
CA VAL A 26 -12.64 -30.90 10.60
C VAL A 26 -13.51 -29.97 9.76
N ILE A 27 -14.83 -30.06 9.87
CA ILE A 27 -15.77 -29.15 9.18
C ILE A 27 -15.60 -27.71 9.69
N LEU A 28 -15.51 -27.52 11.02
CA LEU A 28 -15.27 -26.19 11.58
C LEU A 28 -13.92 -25.62 11.15
N PHE A 29 -12.86 -26.44 11.19
CA PHE A 29 -11.51 -26.06 10.80
C PHE A 29 -11.40 -25.70 9.33
N THR A 30 -12.04 -26.47 8.45
CA THR A 30 -12.08 -26.18 7.01
C THR A 30 -12.86 -24.89 6.73
N LEU A 31 -14.01 -24.68 7.38
CA LEU A 31 -14.79 -23.45 7.25
C LEU A 31 -13.99 -22.23 7.72
N PHE A 32 -13.30 -22.35 8.85
CA PHE A 32 -12.42 -21.31 9.37
C PHE A 32 -11.24 -21.04 8.43
N SER A 33 -10.67 -22.08 7.84
CA SER A 33 -9.59 -21.95 6.85
C SER A 33 -10.05 -21.19 5.60
N PHE A 34 -11.25 -21.49 5.09
CA PHE A 34 -11.84 -20.74 3.97
C PHE A 34 -12.04 -19.27 4.31
N ILE A 35 -12.61 -18.96 5.48
CA ILE A 35 -12.80 -17.58 5.95
C ILE A 35 -11.45 -16.87 6.08
N SER A 36 -10.43 -17.56 6.61
CA SER A 36 -9.09 -17.02 6.80
C SER A 36 -8.43 -16.68 5.47
N ILE A 37 -8.49 -17.59 4.49
CA ILE A 37 -7.96 -17.37 3.13
C ILE A 37 -8.68 -16.19 2.48
N TRP A 38 -10.00 -16.15 2.54
CA TRP A 38 -10.78 -15.05 1.97
C TRP A 38 -10.46 -13.71 2.62
N SER A 39 -10.36 -13.68 3.95
CA SER A 39 -9.95 -12.49 4.71
C SER A 39 -8.55 -12.02 4.30
N SER A 40 -7.60 -12.95 4.18
CA SER A 40 -6.22 -12.65 3.78
C SER A 40 -6.18 -12.02 2.38
N GLU A 41 -6.92 -12.56 1.42
CA GLU A 41 -7.02 -12.03 0.05
C GLU A 41 -7.63 -10.62 0.02
N VAL A 42 -8.70 -10.39 0.79
CA VAL A 42 -9.32 -9.07 0.92
C VAL A 42 -8.32 -8.06 1.49
N VAL A 43 -7.66 -8.41 2.60
CA VAL A 43 -6.65 -7.55 3.23
C VAL A 43 -5.52 -7.25 2.25
N TYR A 44 -4.99 -8.27 1.56
CA TYR A 44 -3.93 -8.11 0.58
C TYR A 44 -4.32 -7.13 -0.53
N ASN A 45 -5.52 -7.26 -1.09
CA ASN A 45 -6.01 -6.37 -2.14
C ASN A 45 -6.18 -4.93 -1.65
N ARG A 46 -6.69 -4.74 -0.42
CA ARG A 46 -6.78 -3.40 0.20
C ARG A 46 -5.41 -2.79 0.44
N THR A 47 -4.46 -3.56 0.97
CA THR A 47 -3.08 -3.10 1.19
C THR A 47 -2.41 -2.70 -0.13
N LYS A 48 -2.64 -3.47 -1.20
CA LYS A 48 -2.13 -3.12 -2.54
C LYS A 48 -2.70 -1.80 -3.04
N GLN A 49 -4.01 -1.58 -2.89
CA GLN A 49 -4.65 -0.30 -3.24
C GLN A 49 -4.06 0.86 -2.44
N ILE A 50 -3.90 0.71 -1.12
CA ILE A 50 -3.30 1.74 -0.26
C ILE A 50 -1.88 2.07 -0.71
N LYS A 51 -1.09 1.06 -1.08
CA LYS A 51 0.29 1.27 -1.56
C LYS A 51 0.33 2.08 -2.87
N VAL A 52 -0.59 1.80 -3.80
CA VAL A 52 -0.72 2.58 -5.04
C VAL A 52 -1.11 4.02 -4.71
N LEU A 53 -2.13 4.20 -3.88
CA LEU A 53 -2.64 5.52 -3.51
C LEU A 53 -1.57 6.38 -2.79
N ASN A 54 -0.78 5.78 -1.92
CA ASN A 54 0.34 6.46 -1.27
C ASN A 54 1.41 6.92 -2.27
N LYS A 55 1.70 6.11 -3.28
CA LYS A 55 2.66 6.48 -4.33
C LYS A 55 2.15 7.66 -5.15
N GLU A 56 0.87 7.66 -5.51
CA GLU A 56 0.24 8.78 -6.22
C GLU A 56 0.25 10.05 -5.35
N LEU A 57 0.00 9.92 -4.05
CA LEU A 57 0.04 11.03 -3.10
C LEU A 57 1.46 11.62 -2.96
N GLU A 58 2.49 10.78 -2.95
CA GLU A 58 3.89 11.25 -2.97
C GLU A 58 4.23 12.00 -4.25
N GLN A 59 3.80 11.50 -5.41
CA GLN A 59 3.96 12.18 -6.69
C GLN A 59 3.26 13.55 -6.70
N LEU A 60 2.01 13.59 -6.25
CA LEU A 60 1.23 14.82 -6.17
C LEU A 60 1.87 15.85 -5.22
N LYS A 61 2.42 15.40 -4.08
CA LYS A 61 3.17 16.27 -3.16
C LYS A 61 4.43 16.85 -3.83
N ALA A 62 5.16 16.04 -4.59
CA ALA A 62 6.35 16.51 -5.30
C ALA A 62 5.97 17.58 -6.36
N GLU A 63 4.91 17.33 -7.13
CA GLU A 63 4.39 18.27 -8.12
C GLU A 63 3.90 19.58 -7.49
N TYR A 64 3.22 19.50 -6.35
CA TYR A 64 2.81 20.67 -5.59
C TYR A 64 4.01 21.52 -5.14
N ILE A 65 5.05 20.89 -4.58
CA ILE A 65 6.26 21.60 -4.13
C ILE A 65 6.96 22.27 -5.31
N PHE A 66 7.10 21.55 -6.43
CA PHE A 66 7.70 22.09 -7.65
C PHE A 66 6.93 23.32 -8.15
N THR A 67 5.61 23.18 -8.31
CA THR A 67 4.74 24.24 -8.81
C THR A 67 4.76 25.45 -7.88
N ARG A 68 4.71 25.24 -6.56
CA ARG A 68 4.81 26.32 -5.57
C ARG A 68 6.14 27.05 -5.66
N SER A 69 7.24 26.32 -5.81
CA SER A 69 8.58 26.90 -5.95
C SER A 69 8.69 27.73 -7.24
N MET A 70 8.19 27.20 -8.35
CA MET A 70 8.16 27.91 -9.64
C MET A 70 7.35 29.19 -9.55
N LEU A 71 6.14 29.13 -8.98
CA LEU A 71 5.28 30.28 -8.76
C LEU A 71 5.99 31.33 -7.89
N MET A 72 6.61 30.90 -6.78
CA MET A 72 7.33 31.81 -5.90
C MET A 72 8.50 32.51 -6.61
N ASN A 73 9.23 31.79 -7.47
CA ASN A 73 10.31 32.37 -8.27
C ASN A 73 9.78 33.41 -9.27
N GLN A 74 8.70 33.09 -9.96
CA GLN A 74 8.03 34.01 -10.87
C GLN A 74 7.50 35.26 -10.14
N SER A 75 6.81 35.09 -9.01
CA SER A 75 6.32 36.21 -8.20
C SER A 75 7.45 37.10 -7.70
N LYS A 76 8.57 36.52 -7.26
CA LYS A 76 9.77 37.28 -6.88
C LYS A 76 10.33 38.08 -8.06
N ARG A 77 10.45 37.45 -9.24
CA ARG A 77 10.91 38.14 -10.45
C ARG A 77 10.00 39.31 -10.80
N SER A 78 8.68 39.09 -10.82
CA SER A 78 7.70 40.15 -11.10
C SER A 78 7.77 41.29 -10.08
N TYR A 79 7.91 40.98 -8.79
CA TYR A 79 8.08 41.98 -7.75
C TYR A 79 9.35 42.81 -7.94
N LEU A 80 10.48 42.16 -8.26
CA LEU A 80 11.74 42.84 -8.53
C LEU A 80 11.66 43.75 -9.75
N LEU A 81 11.02 43.30 -10.84
CA LEU A 81 10.79 44.12 -12.03
C LEU A 81 9.93 45.34 -11.69
N TYR A 82 8.81 45.15 -10.99
CA TYR A 82 7.96 46.26 -10.56
C TYR A 82 8.71 47.28 -9.69
N LYS A 83 9.52 46.79 -8.76
CA LYS A 83 10.35 47.63 -7.90
C LYS A 83 11.45 48.35 -8.70
N ALA A 84 12.12 47.68 -9.64
CA ALA A 84 13.12 48.29 -10.51
C ALA A 84 12.52 49.44 -11.34
N HIS A 85 11.33 49.24 -11.91
CA HIS A 85 10.59 50.28 -12.60
C HIS A 85 10.30 51.50 -11.71
N SER A 86 10.00 51.30 -10.41
CA SER A 86 9.80 52.42 -9.48
C SER A 86 11.06 53.28 -9.26
N PHE A 87 12.24 52.72 -9.53
CA PHE A 87 13.52 53.44 -9.48
C PHE A 87 14.00 53.89 -10.87
N ASN A 88 13.17 53.77 -11.92
CA ASN A 88 13.54 53.99 -13.33
C ASN A 88 14.72 53.12 -13.80
N LEU A 89 14.93 51.97 -13.18
CA LEU A 89 15.92 50.99 -13.61
C LEU A 89 15.30 50.11 -14.70
N VAL A 90 16.03 49.94 -15.80
CA VAL A 90 15.62 49.14 -16.95
C VAL A 90 16.58 47.96 -17.13
N GLU A 91 16.07 46.85 -17.67
CA GLU A 91 16.88 45.67 -17.96
C GLU A 91 17.94 46.02 -19.02
N SER A 92 19.19 45.60 -18.82
CA SER A 92 20.29 45.92 -19.73
C SER A 92 20.30 44.96 -20.93
N ASP A 93 20.56 45.49 -22.12
CA ASP A 93 20.70 44.68 -23.36
C ASP A 93 21.91 43.73 -23.33
N ASN A 94 22.90 44.01 -22.46
CA ASN A 94 24.09 43.16 -22.29
C ASN A 94 24.28 42.79 -20.81
N PRO A 95 23.52 41.81 -20.30
CA PRO A 95 23.68 41.36 -18.93
C PRO A 95 25.06 40.72 -18.71
N PRO A 96 25.74 40.99 -17.58
CA PRO A 96 27.03 40.38 -17.29
C PRO A 96 26.90 38.86 -17.17
N ARG A 97 27.81 38.13 -17.81
CA ARG A 97 27.86 36.66 -17.72
C ARG A 97 28.33 36.25 -16.33
N ILE A 98 27.51 35.48 -15.62
CA ILE A 98 27.89 34.86 -14.35
C ILE A 98 28.89 33.74 -14.66
N ILE A 99 30.14 33.89 -14.22
CA ILE A 99 31.16 32.84 -14.32
C ILE A 99 31.05 31.98 -13.06
N TYR A 100 30.72 30.70 -13.21
CA TYR A 100 30.81 29.73 -12.13
C TYR A 100 32.24 29.18 -12.09
N ASN A 101 32.94 29.36 -10.97
CA ASN A 101 34.22 28.71 -10.65
C ASN A 101 33.99 27.40 -9.91
#